data_AF-A0A9E7M9J7-F1
#
_entry.id   AF-A0A9E7M9J7-F1
#
_cell.length_a   1.000
_cell.length_b   1.000
_cell.length_c   1.000
_cell.angle_alpha   90.00
_cell.angle_beta   90.00
_cell.angle_gamma   90.00
#
_symmetry.space_group_name_H-M   'P 1'
#
loop_
_entity.id
_entity.type
_entity.pdbx_description
1 polymer ?
#
loop_
_entity_poly.entity_id
_entity_poly.type
_entity_poly.pdbx_seq_one_letter_code
_entity_poly.pdbx_strand_id
1 'polypeptide(L)' 'MERKKIYRLLLPIVIILAVLYTLGLIGIVAFTVSYYVTIFMIFLFIFLRWEARMKR' A
#
# COMPACT_ATOMS: atom_id res chain seq x y z
N MET A 1 -15.65 -15.33 -5.20
CA MET A 1 -15.53 -14.21 -6.17
C MET A 1 -15.20 -12.85 -5.51
N GLU A 2 -15.48 -12.66 -4.22
CA GLU A 2 -15.24 -11.37 -3.51
C GLU A 2 -13.76 -11.01 -3.33
N ARG A 3 -12.89 -11.98 -3.00
CA ARG A 3 -11.44 -11.69 -2.82
C ARG A 3 -10.78 -11.18 -4.11
N LYS A 4 -11.13 -11.75 -5.27
CA LYS A 4 -10.66 -11.25 -6.58
C LYS A 4 -11.07 -9.78 -6.80
N LYS A 5 -12.23 -9.36 -6.28
CA LYS A 5 -12.66 -7.94 -6.29
C LYS A 5 -11.82 -7.09 -5.34
N ILE A 6 -11.55 -7.57 -4.13
CA ILE A 6 -10.72 -6.86 -3.13
C ILE A 6 -9.29 -6.63 -3.65
N TYR A 7 -8.62 -7.68 -4.13
CA TYR A 7 -7.27 -7.56 -4.70
C TYR A 7 -7.23 -6.65 -5.94
N ARG A 8 -8.29 -6.68 -6.76
CA ARG A 8 -8.41 -5.81 -7.93
C ARG A 8 -8.63 -4.34 -7.56
N LEU A 9 -9.28 -4.05 -6.43
CA LEU A 9 -9.45 -2.71 -5.90
C LEU A 9 -8.19 -2.21 -5.16
N LEU A 10 -7.47 -3.11 -4.48
CA LEU A 10 -6.19 -2.79 -3.84
C LEU A 10 -5.13 -2.37 -4.85
N LEU A 11 -5.12 -2.97 -6.03
CA LEU A 11 -4.14 -2.71 -7.08
C LEU A 11 -4.02 -1.21 -7.44
N PRO A 12 -5.09 -0.50 -7.84
CA PRO A 12 -4.99 0.93 -8.16
C PRO A 12 -4.59 1.77 -6.93
N ILE A 13 -5.03 1.40 -5.73
CA ILE A 13 -4.66 2.11 -4.50
C ILE A 13 -3.14 2.03 -4.27
N VAL A 14 -2.57 0.83 -4.37
CA VAL A 14 -1.12 0.60 -4.21
C VAL A 14 -0.33 1.35 -5.28
N ILE A 15 -0.82 1.40 -6.52
CA ILE A 15 -0.16 2.14 -7.61
C ILE A 15 -0.13 3.65 -7.30
N ILE A 16 -1.25 4.23 -6.88
CA ILE A 16 -1.31 5.66 -6.51
C ILE A 16 -0.34 5.96 -5.35
N LEU A 17 -0.33 5.10 -4.34
CA LEU A 17 0.58 5.23 -3.20
C LEU A 17 2.05 5.13 -3.63
N ALA A 18 2.39 4.22 -4.54
CA ALA A 18 3.75 4.08 -5.06
C ALA A 18 4.20 5.34 -5.83
N VAL A 19 3.31 5.95 -6.61
CA VAL A 19 3.57 7.22 -7.28
C VAL A 19 3.82 8.33 -6.26
N LEU A 20 2.94 8.48 -5.26
CA LEU A 20 3.09 9.50 -4.21
C LEU A 20 4.39 9.32 -3.41
N TYR A 21 4.74 8.07 -3.08
CA TYR A 21 6.00 7.75 -2.41
C TYR A 21 7.21 8.17 -3.26
N THR A 22 7.18 7.86 -4.55
CA THR A 22 8.26 8.21 -5.50
C THR A 22 8.38 9.73 -5.66
N LEU A 23 7.26 10.44 -5.76
CA LEU A 23 7.25 11.91 -5.83
C LEU A 23 7.82 12.55 -4.56
N GLY A 24 7.54 12.00 -3.38
CA GLY A 24 8.13 12.51 -2.14
C GLY A 24 9.60 12.12 -1.95
N LEU A 25 10.08 11.03 -2.55
CA LEU A 25 11.52 10.71 -2.59
C LEU A 25 12.30 11.66 -3.50
N ILE A 26 11.72 12.05 -4.65
CA ILE A 26 12.33 12.99 -5.61
C ILE A 26 12.19 14.44 -5.12
N GLY A 27 11.44 14.68 -4.04
CA GLY A 27 11.26 16.01 -3.45
C GLY A 27 10.19 16.87 -4.13
N ILE A 28 9.37 16.28 -5.00
CA ILE A 28 8.23 16.95 -5.66
C ILE A 28 7.09 17.16 -4.66
N VAL A 29 6.90 16.20 -3.75
CA VAL A 29 5.92 16.27 -2.66
C VAL A 29 6.67 16.30 -1.33
N ALA A 30 6.08 16.90 -0.29
CA ALA A 30 6.67 16.93 1.04
C ALA A 30 7.04 15.51 1.52
N PHE A 31 8.27 15.34 2.01
CA PHE A 31 8.77 14.05 2.51
C PHE A 31 7.86 13.40 3.56
N THR A 32 7.15 14.21 4.33
CA THR A 32 6.13 13.77 5.29
C THR A 32 5.06 12.87 4.65
N VAL A 33 4.69 13.12 3.39
CA VAL A 33 3.74 12.28 2.65
C VAL A 33 4.33 10.90 2.39
N SER A 34 5.58 10.82 1.91
CA SER A 34 6.27 9.54 1.71
C SER A 34 6.40 8.75 3.01
N TYR A 35 6.71 9.42 4.13
CA TYR A 35 6.78 8.80 5.45
C TYR A 35 5.48 8.09 5.82
N TYR A 36 4.33 8.77 5.69
CA TYR A 36 3.03 8.16 5.98
C TYR A 36 2.65 7.06 5.00
N VAL A 37 2.98 7.21 3.71
CA VAL A 37 2.75 6.18 2.70
C VAL A 37 3.55 4.91 3.03
N THR A 38 4.81 5.03 3.45
CA THR A 38 5.64 3.90 3.88
C THR A 38 5.03 3.18 5.07
N ILE A 39 4.62 3.94 6.10
CA ILE A 39 3.97 3.36 7.28
C ILE A 39 2.70 2.59 6.89
N PHE A 40 1.86 3.20 6.06
CA PHE A 40 0.64 2.55 5.58
C PHE A 40 0.94 1.24 4.83
N MET A 41 1.92 1.24 3.92
CA MET A 41 2.33 0.04 3.18
C MET A 41 2.83 -1.07 4.11
N ILE A 42 3.57 -0.74 5.17
CA ILE A 42 4.04 -1.72 6.17
C ILE A 42 2.83 -2.39 6.86
N PHE A 43 1.87 -1.60 7.34
CA PHE A 43 0.67 -2.13 7.98
C PHE A 43 -0.16 -2.98 7.02
N LEU A 44 -0.34 -2.51 5.78
CA LEU A 44 -1.05 -3.23 4.74
C LEU A 44 -0.40 -4.60 4.47
N PHE A 45 0.92 -4.64 4.36
CA PHE A 45 1.66 -5.88 4.14
C PHE A 45 1.54 -6.85 5.31
N ILE A 46 1.67 -6.36 6.55
CA ILE A 46 1.49 -7.18 7.76
C ILE A 46 0.07 -7.76 7.80
N PHE A 47 -0.94 -6.95 7.51
CA PHE A 47 -2.33 -7.38 7.50
C PHE A 47 -2.59 -8.47 6.45
N LEU A 48 -2.14 -8.25 5.21
CA LEU A 48 -2.24 -9.24 4.13
C LEU A 48 -1.49 -10.53 4.46
N ARG A 49 -0.30 -10.42 5.06
CA ARG A 49 0.50 -11.56 5.52
C ARG A 49 -0.22 -12.36 6.60
N TRP A 50 -0.86 -11.67 7.54
CA TRP A 50 -1.66 -12.28 8.62
C TRP A 50 -2.89 -13.00 8.06
N GLU A 51 -3.65 -12.35 7.16
CA GLU A 51 -4.79 -12.95 6.47
C GLU A 51 -4.38 -14.22 5.72
N ALA A 52 -3.21 -14.20 5.05
CA ALA A 52 -2.68 -15.37 4.35
C ALA A 52 -2.28 -16.52 5.30
N ARG A 53 -1.78 -16.21 6.52
CA ARG A 53 -1.37 -17.22 7.52
C ARG A 53 -2.54 -17.84 8.28
N MET A 54 -3.55 -17.06 8.65
CA MET A 54 -4.77 -17.54 9.35
C MET A 54 -5.67 -18.41 8.47
N LYS A 55 -5.34 -18.54 7.18
CA LYS A 55 -6.10 -19.29 6.20
C LYS A 55 -5.52 -20.70 5.93
N ARG A 56 -4.46 -21.08 6.65
CA ARG A 56 -4.04 -22.48 6.86
C ARG A 56 -4.77 -23.04 8.06
#